data_AF-A0A3D1VI42-F1
#
_entry.id   AF-A0A3D1VI42-F1
#
_cell.length_a   1.000
_cell.length_b   1.000
_cell.length_c   1.000
_cell.angle_alpha   90.00
_cell.angle_beta   90.00
_cell.angle_gamma   90.00
#
_symmetry.space_group_name_H-M   'P 1'
#
loop_
_entity.id
_entity.type
_entity.pdbx_description
1 polymer ?
#
loop_
_entity_poly.entity_id
_entity_poly.type
_entity_poly.pdbx_seq_one_letter_code
_entity_poly.pdbx_strand_id
1 'polypeptide(L)'
;LDSEQNHSFRDHYLELPLDLTECIFIATANTTDTIPRALLDRMEIIQLPSYTDNEKISIAKHHLIPKQLKRHGLSKRQMMVTDDAIREMIIYYTHESGVRNLERIIATLCRKVARKIADEEVSRIRVNTEDLIPILGRHTFKRDPIGNLPEVGVVNGLAWTEQGGEMLKVEVLVLPGSGKIELTGLLGDVMKESARAAISLIRSRANEYGIINSEFYKDCDIHIH
;
A
#
# COMPACT_ATOMS: atom_id res chain seq x y z
N LEU A 1 30.83 4.46 -7.55
CA LEU A 1 30.15 3.14 -7.62
C LEU A 1 30.81 2.19 -8.62
N ASP A 2 31.76 2.68 -9.42
CA ASP A 2 32.65 1.79 -10.15
C ASP A 2 33.78 1.37 -9.21
N SER A 3 33.88 0.08 -8.88
CA SER A 3 34.97 -0.41 -8.03
C SER A 3 36.35 -0.12 -8.63
N GLU A 4 36.45 -0.04 -9.96
CA GLU A 4 37.71 0.27 -10.65
C GLU A 4 38.11 1.76 -10.51
N GLN A 5 37.16 2.68 -10.29
CA GLN A 5 37.43 4.12 -10.21
C GLN A 5 37.40 4.68 -8.78
N ASN A 6 36.82 3.94 -7.83
CA ASN A 6 36.63 4.42 -6.46
C ASN A 6 37.96 4.76 -5.73
N HIS A 7 39.10 4.18 -6.14
CA HIS A 7 40.42 4.41 -5.51
C HIS A 7 40.99 5.82 -5.76
N SER A 8 40.49 6.55 -6.77
CA SER A 8 40.98 7.88 -7.14
C SER A 8 39.82 8.78 -7.61
N PHE A 9 38.74 8.80 -6.85
CA PHE A 9 37.62 9.70 -7.13
C PHE A 9 38.07 11.16 -7.07
N ARG A 10 37.66 11.98 -8.04
CA ARG A 10 37.94 13.42 -8.06
C ARG A 10 36.65 14.21 -8.04
N ASP A 11 36.58 15.14 -7.12
CA ASP A 11 35.54 16.14 -7.06
C ASP A 11 36.01 17.44 -7.73
N HIS A 12 35.09 18.19 -8.34
CA HIS A 12 35.40 19.43 -9.07
C HIS A 12 35.83 20.59 -8.16
N TYR A 13 35.47 20.57 -6.88
CA TYR A 13 35.85 21.63 -5.94
C TYR A 13 37.21 21.33 -5.31
N LEU A 14 37.43 20.08 -4.87
CA LEU A 14 38.68 19.70 -4.20
C LEU A 14 39.83 19.42 -5.17
N GLU A 15 39.54 18.92 -6.38
CA GLU A 15 40.49 18.49 -7.42
C GLU A 15 41.59 17.51 -6.99
N LEU A 16 41.55 17.04 -5.75
CA LEU A 16 42.45 16.04 -5.18
C LEU A 16 41.82 14.64 -5.30
N PRO A 17 42.62 13.60 -5.58
CA PRO A 17 42.12 12.22 -5.59
C PRO A 17 41.75 11.78 -4.16
N LEU A 18 40.55 11.24 -4.03
CA LEU A 18 40.00 10.66 -2.80
C LEU A 18 39.82 9.15 -3.00
N ASP A 19 40.27 8.37 -2.03
CA ASP A 19 40.07 6.93 -2.02
C ASP A 19 38.76 6.59 -1.29
N LEU A 20 37.82 5.98 -2.02
CA LEU A 20 36.53 5.51 -1.53
C LEU A 20 36.43 3.97 -1.54
N THR A 21 37.55 3.26 -1.66
CA THR A 21 37.57 1.79 -1.81
C THR A 21 36.98 1.09 -0.59
N GLU A 22 37.22 1.61 0.62
CA GLU A 22 36.69 1.06 1.88
C GLU A 22 35.28 1.60 2.24
N CYS A 23 34.66 2.40 1.38
CA CYS A 23 33.32 2.93 1.62
C CYS A 23 32.24 1.91 1.21
N ILE A 24 31.31 1.64 2.13
CA ILE A 24 30.09 0.90 1.82
C ILE A 24 29.04 1.89 1.32
N PHE A 25 28.54 1.66 0.10
CA PHE A 25 27.46 2.44 -0.50
C PHE A 25 26.13 1.73 -0.30
N ILE A 26 25.15 2.43 0.28
CA ILE A 26 23.78 1.94 0.43
C ILE A 26 22.85 2.94 -0.23
N ALA A 27 22.10 2.50 -1.23
CA ALA A 27 21.07 3.29 -1.91
C ALA A 27 19.70 2.71 -1.57
N THR A 28 18.68 3.56 -1.53
CA THR A 28 17.28 3.16 -1.35
C THR A 28 16.44 3.68 -2.52
N ALA A 29 15.50 2.87 -2.98
CA ALA A 29 14.57 3.24 -4.04
C ALA A 29 13.21 2.55 -3.81
N ASN A 30 12.13 3.19 -4.24
CA ASN A 30 10.78 2.62 -4.18
C ASN A 30 10.48 1.72 -5.40
N THR A 31 11.05 2.07 -6.56
CA THR A 31 10.98 1.28 -7.80
C THR A 31 12.35 1.27 -8.47
N THR A 32 12.66 0.17 -9.14
CA THR A 32 13.87 0.00 -9.96
C THR A 32 13.68 0.54 -11.39
N ASP A 33 12.45 0.78 -11.82
CA ASP A 33 12.13 1.07 -13.23
C ASP A 33 12.71 2.39 -13.73
N THR A 34 12.89 3.34 -12.82
CA THR A 34 13.45 4.67 -13.11
C THR A 34 14.96 4.74 -12.91
N ILE A 35 15.59 3.67 -12.39
CA ILE A 35 17.02 3.67 -12.09
C ILE A 35 17.78 3.38 -13.40
N PRO A 36 18.80 4.18 -13.76
CA PRO A 36 19.63 3.92 -14.92
C PRO A 36 20.27 2.52 -14.85
N ARG A 37 20.19 1.76 -15.95
CA ARG A 37 20.74 0.39 -16.03
C ARG A 37 22.22 0.32 -15.62
N ALA A 38 23.02 1.31 -16.03
CA ALA A 38 24.44 1.38 -15.68
C ALA A 38 24.71 1.43 -14.16
N LEU A 39 23.75 1.92 -13.36
CA LEU A 39 23.84 1.89 -11.90
C LEU A 39 23.32 0.57 -11.35
N LEU A 40 22.19 0.07 -11.87
CA LEU A 40 21.60 -1.21 -11.45
C LEU A 40 22.58 -2.37 -11.62
N ASP A 41 23.32 -2.42 -12.73
CA ASP A 41 24.28 -3.49 -13.03
C ASP A 41 25.46 -3.51 -12.04
N ARG A 42 25.65 -2.44 -11.25
CA ARG A 42 26.72 -2.27 -10.26
C ARG A 42 26.23 -2.34 -8.82
N MET A 43 24.97 -2.68 -8.61
CA MET A 43 24.33 -2.74 -7.30
C MET A 43 23.77 -4.14 -7.05
N GLU A 44 23.86 -4.60 -5.81
CA GLU A 44 23.07 -5.73 -5.35
C GLU A 44 21.68 -5.24 -4.93
N ILE A 45 20.63 -5.80 -5.54
CA ILE A 45 19.25 -5.40 -5.27
C ILE A 45 18.68 -6.27 -4.15
N ILE A 46 18.41 -5.64 -3.00
CA ILE A 46 17.71 -6.29 -1.88
C ILE A 46 16.28 -5.76 -1.84
N GLN A 47 15.31 -6.63 -2.15
CA GLN A 47 13.90 -6.29 -2.09
C GLN A 47 13.37 -6.44 -0.66
N LEU A 48 12.77 -5.37 -0.14
CA LEU A 48 12.12 -5.39 1.17
C LEU A 48 10.60 -5.54 0.96
N PRO A 49 9.99 -6.66 1.36
CA PRO A 49 8.56 -6.86 1.20
C PRO A 49 7.75 -5.95 2.15
N SER A 50 6.47 -5.82 1.84
CA SER A 50 5.50 -5.14 2.71
C SER A 50 5.25 -5.95 3.98
N TYR A 51 4.82 -5.28 5.05
CA TYR A 51 4.47 -5.95 6.30
C TYR A 51 3.00 -6.38 6.30
N THR A 52 2.75 -7.58 6.81
CA THR A 52 1.42 -8.05 7.21
C THR A 52 0.93 -7.28 8.44
N ASP A 53 -0.39 -7.28 8.68
CA ASP A 53 -0.96 -6.63 9.87
C ASP A 53 -0.36 -7.16 11.18
N ASN A 54 -0.09 -8.46 11.27
CA ASN A 54 0.51 -9.07 12.46
C ASN A 54 1.97 -8.60 12.65
N GLU A 55 2.73 -8.47 11.58
CA GLU A 55 4.09 -7.91 11.64
C GLU A 55 4.05 -6.43 12.06
N LYS A 56 3.12 -5.64 11.52
CA LYS A 56 2.92 -4.24 11.93
C LYS A 56 2.55 -4.11 13.40
N ILE A 57 1.69 -4.99 13.92
CA ILE A 57 1.37 -5.05 15.36
C ILE A 57 2.64 -5.32 16.17
N SER A 58 3.45 -6.30 15.77
CA SER A 58 4.70 -6.62 16.46
C SER A 58 5.69 -5.45 16.42
N ILE A 59 5.87 -4.81 15.27
CA ILE A 59 6.73 -3.63 15.10
C ILE A 59 6.24 -2.47 15.97
N ALA A 60 4.93 -2.24 16.03
CA ALA A 60 4.34 -1.21 16.86
C ALA A 60 4.64 -1.43 18.35
N LYS A 61 4.45 -2.66 18.85
CA LYS A 61 4.66 -3.02 20.25
C LYS A 61 6.12 -2.94 20.68
N HIS A 62 7.02 -3.48 19.86
CA HIS A 62 8.43 -3.62 20.24
C HIS A 62 9.27 -2.38 19.92
N HIS A 63 8.89 -1.59 18.91
CA HIS A 63 9.70 -0.48 18.42
C HIS A 63 8.97 0.86 18.45
N LEU A 64 7.80 0.98 17.81
CA LEU A 64 7.18 2.30 17.60
C LEU A 64 6.63 2.90 18.89
N ILE A 65 5.84 2.15 19.66
CA ILE A 65 5.24 2.63 20.91
C ILE A 65 6.33 2.99 21.92
N PRO A 66 7.33 2.14 22.23
CA PRO A 66 8.42 2.53 23.14
C PRO A 66 9.17 3.78 22.69
N LYS A 67 9.46 3.89 21.39
CA LYS A 67 10.12 5.07 20.80
C LYS A 67 9.28 6.33 20.97
N GLN A 68 7.99 6.27 20.70
CA GLN A 68 7.08 7.41 20.77
C GLN A 68 6.77 7.83 22.21
N LEU A 69 6.64 6.87 23.14
CA LEU A 69 6.52 7.15 24.57
C LEU A 69 7.73 7.94 25.08
N LYS A 70 8.96 7.49 24.76
CA LYS A 70 10.19 8.20 25.15
C LYS A 70 10.24 9.61 24.57
N ARG A 71 9.90 9.78 23.29
CA ARG A 71 9.90 11.10 22.62
C ARG A 71 8.90 12.09 23.22
N HIS A 72 7.80 11.62 23.79
CA HIS A 72 6.76 12.45 24.40
C HIS A 72 6.83 12.49 25.92
N GLY A 73 7.91 11.98 26.54
CA GLY A 73 8.10 12.02 27.99
C GLY A 73 7.15 11.12 28.78
N LEU A 74 6.55 10.11 28.14
CA LEU A 74 5.64 9.17 28.77
C LEU A 74 6.36 7.89 29.22
N SER A 75 6.02 7.39 30.39
CA SER A 75 6.44 6.07 30.85
C SER A 75 5.47 4.96 30.40
N LYS A 76 5.96 3.73 30.33
CA LYS A 76 5.12 2.53 30.07
C LYS A 76 4.00 2.34 31.10
N ARG A 77 4.12 2.93 32.29
CA ARG A 77 3.09 2.88 33.35
C ARG A 77 1.97 3.91 33.14
N GLN A 78 2.30 5.03 32.50
CA GLN A 78 1.37 6.12 32.22
C GLN A 78 0.50 5.83 30.99
N MET A 79 1.03 5.12 29.99
CA MET A 79 0.29 4.81 28.78
C MET A 79 0.58 3.38 28.31
N MET A 80 -0.49 2.61 28.14
CA MET A 80 -0.46 1.29 27.52
C MET A 80 -1.50 1.24 26.41
N VAL A 81 -1.14 0.67 25.26
CA VAL A 81 -2.06 0.49 24.12
C VAL A 81 -2.32 -1.00 23.96
N THR A 82 -3.58 -1.40 23.86
CA THR A 82 -3.93 -2.82 23.66
C THR A 82 -3.67 -3.26 22.22
N ASP A 83 -3.47 -4.56 22.02
CA ASP A 83 -3.25 -5.13 20.70
C ASP A 83 -4.44 -4.87 19.77
N ASP A 84 -5.67 -4.88 20.29
CA ASP A 84 -6.88 -4.58 19.52
C ASP A 84 -6.93 -3.11 19.09
N ALA A 85 -6.51 -2.18 19.95
CA ALA A 85 -6.38 -0.78 19.57
C ALA A 85 -5.30 -0.58 18.49
N ILE A 86 -4.17 -1.30 18.57
CA ILE A 86 -3.15 -1.26 17.52
C ILE A 86 -3.71 -1.80 16.20
N ARG A 87 -4.42 -2.92 16.24
CA ARG A 87 -5.07 -3.51 15.07
C ARG A 87 -6.08 -2.56 14.44
N GLU A 88 -6.91 -1.90 15.25
CA GLU A 88 -7.86 -0.92 14.75
C GLU A 88 -7.16 0.32 14.15
N MET A 89 -6.06 0.80 14.74
CA MET A 89 -5.23 1.85 14.15
C MET A 89 -4.71 1.45 12.77
N ILE A 90 -4.21 0.21 12.62
CA ILE A 90 -3.71 -0.30 11.34
C ILE A 90 -4.83 -0.34 10.30
N ILE A 91 -5.99 -0.89 10.64
CA ILE A 91 -7.09 -1.12 9.68
C ILE A 91 -7.80 0.19 9.26
N TYR A 92 -8.07 1.09 10.21
CA TYR A 92 -8.99 2.22 9.97
C TYR A 92 -8.30 3.59 9.91
N TYR A 93 -7.04 3.70 10.32
CA TYR A 93 -6.30 4.97 10.33
C TYR A 93 -5.03 4.93 9.48
N THR A 94 -4.68 3.79 8.89
CA THR A 94 -3.53 3.66 7.98
C THR A 94 -3.91 2.91 6.70
N HIS A 95 -3.27 3.30 5.59
CA HIS A 95 -3.31 2.56 4.33
C HIS A 95 -1.94 2.69 3.68
N GLU A 96 -1.04 1.77 4.01
CA GLU A 96 0.36 1.76 3.57
C GLU A 96 0.94 0.34 3.68
N SER A 97 2.00 0.02 2.94
CA SER A 97 2.79 -1.20 3.08
C SER A 97 3.74 -1.17 4.28
N GLY A 98 4.23 0.02 4.63
CA GLY A 98 5.14 0.27 5.74
C GLY A 98 4.44 0.55 7.07
N VAL A 99 5.09 1.34 7.92
CA VAL A 99 4.59 1.73 9.25
C VAL A 99 4.75 3.24 9.53
N ARG A 100 4.92 4.06 8.49
CA ARG A 100 5.20 5.49 8.64
C ARG A 100 3.97 6.27 9.12
N ASN A 101 2.81 6.03 8.52
CA ASN A 101 1.54 6.58 8.99
C ASN A 101 1.17 5.97 10.34
N LEU A 102 1.41 4.68 10.57
CA LEU A 102 1.22 4.06 11.88
C LEU A 102 2.03 4.78 12.98
N GLU A 103 3.31 5.08 12.73
CA GLU A 103 4.14 5.85 13.66
C GLU A 103 3.58 7.26 13.91
N ARG A 104 3.05 7.94 12.88
CA ARG A 104 2.42 9.27 13.02
C ARG A 104 1.14 9.22 13.86
N ILE A 105 0.32 8.19 13.67
CA ILE A 105 -0.90 7.97 14.45
C ILE A 105 -0.54 7.72 15.91
N ILE A 106 0.43 6.83 16.18
CA ILE A 106 0.92 6.57 17.55
C ILE A 106 1.50 7.84 18.18
N ALA A 107 2.26 8.64 17.44
CA ALA A 107 2.78 9.92 17.95
C ALA A 107 1.64 10.89 18.33
N THR A 108 0.58 10.95 17.52
CA THR A 108 -0.60 11.78 17.80
C THR A 108 -1.34 11.30 19.05
N LEU A 109 -1.49 9.98 19.20
CA LEU A 109 -2.05 9.35 20.40
C LEU A 109 -1.23 9.72 21.64
N CYS A 110 0.09 9.53 21.61
CA CYS A 110 1.00 9.89 22.69
C CYS A 110 0.91 11.38 23.05
N ARG A 111 0.87 12.27 22.07
CA ARG A 111 0.75 13.71 22.30
C ARG A 111 -0.55 14.08 23.02
N LYS A 112 -1.69 13.51 22.60
CA LYS A 112 -2.98 13.78 23.24
C LYS A 112 -3.05 13.21 24.66
N VAL A 113 -2.49 12.03 24.88
CA VAL A 113 -2.39 11.43 26.22
C VAL A 113 -1.48 12.26 27.12
N ALA A 114 -0.31 12.68 26.64
CA ALA A 114 0.61 13.52 27.39
C ALA A 114 -0.03 14.83 27.84
N ARG A 115 -0.86 15.44 26.98
CA ARG A 115 -1.63 16.64 27.34
C ARG A 115 -2.61 16.35 28.48
N LYS A 116 -3.42 15.28 28.40
CA LYS A 116 -4.36 14.92 29.49
C LYS A 116 -3.67 14.67 30.82
N ILE A 117 -2.46 14.10 30.79
CA ILE A 117 -1.66 13.87 32.00
C ILE A 117 -1.10 15.19 32.54
N ALA A 118 -0.63 16.09 31.66
CA ALA A 118 -0.12 17.40 32.05
C ALA A 118 -1.22 18.32 32.61
N ASP A 119 -2.45 18.19 32.09
CA ASP A 119 -3.65 18.88 32.58
C ASP A 119 -4.22 18.21 33.86
N GLU A 120 -3.52 17.20 34.42
CA GLU A 120 -3.88 16.43 35.62
C GLU A 120 -5.26 15.72 35.55
N GLU A 121 -5.85 15.59 34.36
CA GLU A 121 -7.14 14.91 34.17
C GLU A 121 -7.04 13.40 34.48
N VAL A 122 -5.88 12.79 34.18
CA VAL A 122 -5.61 11.37 34.38
C VAL A 122 -4.14 11.14 34.74
N SER A 123 -3.87 10.18 35.62
CA SER A 123 -2.49 9.78 35.99
C SER A 123 -1.95 8.63 35.13
N ARG A 124 -2.84 7.81 34.55
CA ARG A 124 -2.52 6.70 33.66
C ARG A 124 -3.68 6.43 32.71
N ILE A 125 -3.39 5.96 31.51
CA ILE A 125 -4.38 5.57 30.51
C ILE A 125 -4.03 4.22 29.90
N ARG A 126 -5.05 3.37 29.73
CA ARG A 126 -4.99 2.17 28.92
C ARG A 126 -5.87 2.42 27.70
N VAL A 127 -5.26 2.60 26.54
CA VAL A 127 -5.96 2.89 25.29
C VAL A 127 -6.51 1.58 24.73
N ASN A 128 -7.83 1.48 24.71
CA ASN A 128 -8.60 0.45 24.04
C ASN A 128 -9.17 0.97 22.71
N THR A 129 -9.86 0.10 21.97
CA THR A 129 -10.53 0.41 20.70
C THR A 129 -11.50 1.59 20.83
N GLU A 130 -12.32 1.59 21.88
CA GLU A 130 -13.32 2.63 22.18
C GLU A 130 -12.70 4.02 22.40
N ASP A 131 -11.44 4.10 22.86
CA ASP A 131 -10.73 5.35 23.10
C ASP A 131 -10.18 5.97 21.80
N LEU A 132 -10.09 5.19 20.72
CA LEU A 132 -9.47 5.66 19.48
C LEU A 132 -10.28 6.77 18.82
N ILE A 133 -11.61 6.66 18.74
CA ILE A 133 -12.42 7.70 18.09
C ILE A 133 -12.38 9.03 18.86
N PRO A 134 -12.57 9.04 20.20
CA PRO A 134 -12.41 10.26 21.00
C PRO A 134 -11.02 10.91 20.87
N ILE A 135 -9.96 10.11 20.71
CA ILE A 135 -8.60 10.63 20.68
C ILE A 135 -8.14 10.96 19.25
N LEU A 136 -8.30 10.07 18.29
CA LEU A 136 -7.80 10.21 16.91
C LEU A 136 -8.82 10.83 15.95
N GLY A 137 -10.10 10.81 16.30
CA GLY A 137 -11.20 11.23 15.43
C GLY A 137 -11.87 10.04 14.75
N ARG A 138 -12.77 10.31 13.79
CA ARG A 138 -13.47 9.24 13.06
C ARG A 138 -12.49 8.41 12.23
N HIS A 139 -12.87 7.17 11.93
CA HIS A 139 -12.13 6.30 11.01
C HIS A 139 -11.85 7.03 9.68
N THR A 140 -10.59 6.99 9.25
CA THR A 140 -10.13 7.66 8.02
C THR A 140 -10.35 6.78 6.81
N PHE A 141 -10.13 5.48 6.98
CA PHE A 141 -10.36 4.47 5.97
C PHE A 141 -11.58 3.65 6.37
N LYS A 142 -12.39 3.32 5.37
CA LYS A 142 -13.42 2.30 5.52
C LYS A 142 -12.78 0.99 5.14
N ARG A 143 -13.02 -0.06 5.93
CA ARG A 143 -12.80 -1.40 5.42
C ARG A 143 -13.80 -1.58 4.28
N ASP A 144 -13.33 -1.88 3.08
CA ASP A 144 -14.24 -2.27 2.03
C ASP A 144 -15.04 -3.45 2.57
N PRO A 145 -16.38 -3.33 2.62
CA PRO A 145 -17.19 -4.48 2.98
C PRO A 145 -16.83 -5.54 1.94
N ILE A 146 -16.32 -6.68 2.41
CA ILE A 146 -16.36 -7.90 1.61
C ILE A 146 -17.85 -8.03 1.27
N GLY A 147 -18.21 -7.76 0.01
CA GLY A 147 -19.59 -7.87 -0.43
C GLY A 147 -20.05 -9.26 -0.02
N ASN A 148 -21.04 -9.33 0.88
CA ASN A 148 -21.47 -10.61 1.48
C ASN A 148 -22.12 -11.54 0.45
N LEU A 149 -22.29 -11.09 -0.79
CA LEU A 149 -22.94 -11.83 -1.87
C LEU A 149 -22.12 -11.67 -3.16
N PRO A 150 -21.98 -12.74 -3.96
CA PRO A 150 -21.42 -12.64 -5.30
C PRO A 150 -22.31 -11.73 -6.16
N GLU A 151 -21.74 -10.67 -6.69
CA GLU A 151 -22.41 -9.75 -7.62
C GLU A 151 -22.10 -10.19 -9.06
N VAL A 152 -23.15 -10.30 -9.89
CA VAL A 152 -22.98 -10.64 -11.30
C VAL A 152 -22.37 -9.45 -12.03
N GLY A 153 -21.27 -9.69 -12.76
CA GLY A 153 -20.57 -8.64 -13.49
C GLY A 153 -19.48 -7.92 -12.69
N VAL A 154 -19.24 -8.29 -11.43
CA VAL A 154 -18.16 -7.72 -10.62
C VAL A 154 -17.19 -8.82 -10.21
N VAL A 155 -15.90 -8.59 -10.41
CA VAL A 155 -14.84 -9.51 -9.97
C VAL A 155 -13.77 -8.76 -9.17
N ASN A 156 -13.24 -9.41 -8.14
CA ASN A 156 -12.11 -8.88 -7.37
C ASN A 156 -10.80 -9.31 -8.05
N GLY A 157 -10.04 -8.36 -8.57
CA GLY A 157 -8.69 -8.53 -9.08
C GLY A 157 -7.65 -8.17 -8.03
N LEU A 158 -6.48 -8.80 -8.12
CA LEU A 158 -5.29 -8.39 -7.37
C LEU A 158 -4.40 -7.57 -8.28
N ALA A 159 -4.09 -6.35 -7.87
CA ALA A 159 -3.20 -5.45 -8.56
C ALA A 159 -1.90 -5.29 -7.77
N TRP A 160 -0.80 -5.11 -8.49
CA TRP A 160 0.48 -4.72 -7.91
C TRP A 160 0.71 -3.24 -8.20
N THR A 161 0.76 -2.43 -7.14
CA THR A 161 1.09 -1.01 -7.22
C THR A 161 2.47 -0.77 -6.61
N GLU A 162 3.03 0.42 -6.83
CA GLU A 162 4.28 0.83 -6.17
C GLU A 162 4.17 0.85 -4.64
N GLN A 163 2.94 0.94 -4.10
CA GLN A 163 2.69 0.91 -2.66
C GLN A 163 2.43 -0.49 -2.12
N GLY A 164 2.36 -1.52 -2.98
CA GLY A 164 2.16 -2.92 -2.62
C GLY A 164 1.01 -3.58 -3.38
N GLY A 165 0.60 -4.76 -2.92
CA GLY A 165 -0.58 -5.44 -3.46
C GLY A 165 -1.88 -4.76 -3.02
N GLU A 166 -2.78 -4.51 -3.96
CA GLU A 166 -4.10 -3.91 -3.73
C GLU A 166 -5.19 -4.78 -4.36
N MET A 167 -6.37 -4.82 -3.76
CA MET A 167 -7.54 -5.45 -4.35
C MET A 167 -8.32 -4.40 -5.14
N LEU A 168 -8.57 -4.66 -6.42
CA LEU A 168 -9.38 -3.80 -7.28
C LEU A 168 -10.65 -4.54 -7.69
N LYS A 169 -11.75 -3.80 -7.85
CA LYS A 169 -12.95 -4.34 -8.47
C LYS A 169 -12.92 -4.03 -9.95
N VAL A 170 -13.10 -5.05 -10.78
CA VAL A 170 -13.35 -4.91 -12.21
C VAL A 170 -14.83 -5.15 -12.44
N GLU A 171 -15.48 -4.20 -13.08
CA GLU A 171 -16.93 -4.22 -13.27
C GLU A 171 -17.25 -4.31 -14.77
N VAL A 172 -18.24 -5.12 -15.10
CA VAL A 172 -18.69 -5.33 -16.48
C VAL A 172 -20.21 -5.20 -16.54
N LEU A 173 -20.67 -4.33 -17.42
CA LEU A 173 -22.08 -4.14 -17.71
C LEU A 173 -22.36 -4.55 -19.16
N VAL A 174 -23.45 -5.30 -19.35
CA VAL A 174 -23.94 -5.71 -20.67
C VAL A 174 -25.26 -4.99 -20.94
N LEU A 175 -25.31 -4.24 -22.03
CA LEU A 175 -26.45 -3.43 -22.43
C LEU A 175 -26.91 -3.82 -23.83
N PRO A 176 -28.22 -3.75 -24.15
CA PRO A 176 -28.68 -3.84 -25.54
C PRO A 176 -28.03 -2.73 -26.38
N GLY A 177 -27.49 -3.07 -27.54
CA GLY A 177 -26.67 -2.14 -28.31
C GLY A 177 -26.30 -2.64 -29.70
N SER A 178 -25.12 -2.24 -30.15
CA SER A 178 -24.60 -2.46 -31.51
C SER A 178 -23.30 -3.27 -31.57
N GLY A 179 -22.85 -3.82 -30.44
CA GLY A 179 -21.61 -4.59 -30.35
C GLY A 179 -20.38 -3.78 -29.91
N LYS A 180 -20.59 -2.57 -29.36
CA LYS A 180 -19.50 -1.70 -28.93
C LYS A 180 -18.89 -2.17 -27.63
N ILE A 181 -17.58 -1.95 -27.50
CA ILE A 181 -16.83 -2.23 -26.29
C ILE A 181 -16.35 -0.90 -25.73
N GLU A 182 -16.90 -0.50 -24.58
CA GLU A 182 -16.51 0.71 -23.86
C GLU A 182 -15.58 0.33 -22.71
N LEU A 183 -14.44 1.01 -22.63
CA LEU A 183 -13.40 0.75 -21.64
C LEU A 183 -13.15 2.05 -20.87
N THR A 184 -13.31 2.01 -19.54
CA THR A 184 -13.11 3.16 -18.65
C THR A 184 -12.06 2.86 -17.58
N GLY A 185 -11.71 3.82 -16.72
CA GLY A 185 -10.72 3.58 -15.64
C GLY A 185 -9.26 3.89 -16.00
N LEU A 186 -9.00 4.77 -16.98
CA LEU A 186 -7.64 5.19 -17.40
C LEU A 186 -6.74 4.01 -17.83
N LEU A 187 -7.34 3.03 -18.51
CA LEU A 187 -6.62 1.84 -18.97
C LEU A 187 -5.55 2.19 -20.00
N GLY A 188 -4.32 1.70 -19.76
CA GLY A 188 -3.24 1.72 -20.74
C GLY A 188 -3.53 0.80 -21.93
N ASP A 189 -2.77 0.95 -23.02
CA ASP A 189 -3.05 0.23 -24.27
C ASP A 189 -2.95 -1.30 -24.13
N VAL A 190 -2.04 -1.79 -23.28
CA VAL A 190 -1.90 -3.22 -22.93
C VAL A 190 -3.17 -3.78 -22.30
N MET A 191 -3.84 -2.99 -21.44
CA MET A 191 -5.09 -3.40 -20.81
C MET A 191 -6.25 -3.39 -21.81
N LYS A 192 -6.28 -2.41 -22.72
CA LYS A 192 -7.28 -2.37 -23.80
C LYS A 192 -7.17 -3.60 -24.72
N GLU A 193 -5.94 -4.02 -25.02
CA GLU A 193 -5.69 -5.23 -25.80
C GLU A 193 -6.17 -6.49 -25.06
N SER A 194 -5.82 -6.60 -23.77
CA SER A 194 -6.23 -7.72 -22.91
C SER A 194 -7.75 -7.84 -22.80
N ALA A 195 -8.46 -6.72 -22.66
CA ALA A 195 -9.92 -6.69 -22.62
C ALA A 195 -10.55 -7.21 -23.92
N ARG A 196 -10.01 -6.81 -25.09
CA ARG A 196 -10.47 -7.30 -26.39
C ARG A 196 -10.18 -8.79 -26.59
N ALA A 197 -9.05 -9.27 -26.08
CA ALA A 197 -8.69 -10.69 -26.11
C ALA A 197 -9.65 -11.52 -25.26
N ALA A 198 -10.02 -11.04 -24.06
CA ALA A 198 -11.00 -11.69 -23.20
C ALA A 198 -12.37 -11.84 -23.89
N ILE A 199 -12.86 -10.79 -24.55
CA ILE A 199 -14.11 -10.84 -25.32
C ILE A 199 -14.00 -11.84 -26.48
N SER A 200 -12.87 -11.87 -27.18
CA SER A 200 -12.62 -12.82 -28.26
C SER A 200 -12.64 -14.28 -27.77
N LEU A 201 -12.11 -14.54 -26.56
CA LEU A 201 -12.17 -15.85 -25.93
C LEU A 201 -13.60 -16.25 -25.54
N ILE A 202 -14.39 -15.33 -24.98
CA ILE A 202 -15.79 -15.59 -24.66
C ILE A 202 -16.58 -15.91 -25.93
N ARG A 203 -16.34 -15.17 -27.02
CA ARG A 203 -16.98 -15.42 -28.32
C ARG A 203 -16.64 -16.81 -28.89
N SER A 204 -15.40 -17.26 -28.79
CA SER A 204 -15.00 -18.57 -29.33
C SER A 204 -15.58 -19.74 -28.55
N ARG A 205 -15.92 -19.54 -27.27
CA ARG A 205 -16.47 -20.56 -26.36
C ARG A 205 -17.90 -20.30 -25.90
N ALA A 206 -18.64 -19.44 -26.61
CA ALA A 206 -19.97 -19.00 -26.19
C ALA A 206 -20.93 -20.17 -25.91
N ASN A 207 -20.91 -21.19 -26.77
CA ASN A 207 -21.73 -22.39 -26.64
C ASN A 207 -21.35 -23.22 -25.40
N GLU A 208 -20.05 -23.31 -25.07
CA GLU A 208 -19.56 -24.06 -23.90
C GLU A 208 -19.99 -23.39 -22.59
N TYR A 209 -20.09 -22.05 -22.58
CA TYR A 209 -20.51 -21.27 -21.43
C TYR A 209 -22.04 -21.09 -21.31
N GLY A 210 -22.83 -21.75 -22.17
CA GLY A 210 -24.29 -21.67 -22.14
C GLY A 210 -24.85 -20.32 -22.55
N ILE A 211 -24.09 -19.51 -23.31
CA ILE A 211 -24.58 -18.24 -23.86
C ILE A 211 -25.54 -18.56 -25.01
N ILE A 212 -26.84 -18.35 -24.76
CA ILE A 212 -27.94 -18.76 -25.64
C ILE A 212 -27.84 -18.10 -27.04
N ASN A 213 -27.37 -16.86 -27.11
CA ASN A 213 -27.13 -16.15 -28.36
C ASN A 213 -25.62 -16.06 -28.63
N SER A 214 -25.10 -16.89 -29.53
CA SER A 214 -23.69 -16.85 -29.96
C SER A 214 -23.33 -15.56 -30.72
N GLU A 215 -24.33 -14.79 -31.18
CA GLU A 215 -24.17 -13.48 -31.82
C GLU A 215 -24.32 -12.30 -30.85
N PHE A 216 -24.28 -12.52 -29.52
CA PHE A 216 -24.41 -11.44 -28.52
C PHE A 216 -23.50 -10.23 -28.78
N TYR A 217 -22.33 -10.46 -29.38
CA TYR A 217 -21.36 -9.41 -29.72
C TYR A 217 -21.85 -8.42 -30.80
N LYS A 218 -22.99 -8.67 -31.47
CA LYS A 218 -23.61 -7.75 -32.43
C LYS A 218 -24.73 -6.90 -31.79
N ASP A 219 -25.46 -7.50 -30.86
CA ASP A 219 -26.69 -6.91 -30.30
C ASP A 219 -26.51 -6.37 -28.88
N CYS A 220 -25.32 -6.57 -28.30
CA CYS A 220 -24.99 -6.10 -26.96
C CYS A 220 -23.74 -5.23 -26.95
N ASP A 221 -23.82 -4.08 -26.30
CA ASP A 221 -22.67 -3.27 -25.92
C ASP A 221 -22.13 -3.77 -24.57
N ILE A 222 -20.80 -3.83 -24.44
CA ILE A 222 -20.09 -4.29 -23.24
C ILE A 222 -19.26 -3.13 -22.70
N HIS A 223 -19.56 -2.71 -21.47
CA HIS A 223 -18.79 -1.68 -20.78
C HIS A 223 -17.97 -2.31 -19.66
N ILE A 224 -16.65 -2.15 -19.72
CA ILE A 224 -15.70 -2.60 -18.70
C ILE A 224 -15.14 -1.38 -17.96
N HIS A 225 -15.20 -1.41 -16.64
CA HIS A 225 -14.60 -0.44 -15.73
C HIS A 225 -13.44 -1.06 -14.96
#